data_AF-A0A1A8LMY7-F1
#
_entry.id   AF-A0A1A8LMY7-F1
#
_cell.length_a   1.000
_cell.length_b   1.000
_cell.length_c   1.000
_cell.angle_alpha   90.00
_cell.angle_beta   90.00
_cell.angle_gamma   90.00
#
_symmetry.space_group_name_H-M   'P 1'
#
loop_
_entity.id
_entity.type
_entity.pdbx_description
1 polymer ?
#
loop_
_entity_poly.entity_id
_entity_poly.type
_entity_poly.pdbx_seq_one_letter_code
_entity_poly.pdbx_strand_id
1 'polypeptide(L)'
;MDYQPLIDDTRNYGIVNAGYAPAATGAAAMMAPPPGEPYGPSAPPASMFDNMPGYEGTMAGGGGFLPPPMPAFPAPQPMPGPEQPHWNIPSISEDTAREAFVLYASSKCCYSPAPAKDCVITGMEAFNTYRYTLETFTESRSTEWSHEPYNGQPVDAFTQPPPGAWDIPSKIPTFFAEGKQQIKVPYTSSMKACHNCLGIGHKPCKDCTGAGNKVCWVCNGCGYRHGNEQCHHCSGRGREKYALGIIFI
;
A
#
# COMPACT_ATOMS: atom_id res chain seq x y z
N MET A 1 -42.57 -7.50 30.71
CA MET A 1 -43.32 -8.19 29.62
C MET A 1 -42.30 -9.05 28.94
N ASP A 2 -42.06 -10.17 29.59
CA ASP A 2 -40.91 -11.02 29.44
C ASP A 2 -41.38 -12.25 28.66
N TYR A 3 -40.74 -12.53 27.53
CA TYR A 3 -41.01 -13.73 26.74
C TYR A 3 -39.81 -14.66 26.85
N GLN A 4 -40.01 -15.77 27.56
CA GLN A 4 -39.16 -16.96 27.51
C GLN A 4 -39.71 -17.98 26.49
N PRO A 5 -38.83 -18.88 25.99
CA PRO A 5 -39.04 -19.68 24.80
C PRO A 5 -39.67 -21.06 25.10
N LEU A 6 -40.24 -21.68 24.08
CA LEU A 6 -40.66 -23.09 24.09
C LEU A 6 -39.57 -23.96 23.44
N ILE A 7 -39.05 -24.89 24.24
CA ILE A 7 -38.36 -26.12 23.80
C ILE A 7 -39.39 -27.24 23.90
N ASP A 8 -39.51 -28.07 22.86
CA ASP A 8 -39.88 -29.49 22.96
C ASP A 8 -39.48 -30.12 21.61
N ASP A 9 -38.41 -30.90 21.48
CA ASP A 9 -38.07 -32.22 21.98
C ASP A 9 -38.21 -33.30 20.88
N THR A 10 -37.13 -34.07 20.80
CA THR A 10 -36.91 -35.38 20.19
C THR A 10 -37.85 -35.92 19.09
N ARG A 11 -37.23 -36.39 18.00
CA ARG A 11 -37.19 -37.82 17.65
C ARG A 11 -36.27 -38.10 16.46
N ASN A 12 -35.27 -38.92 16.73
CA ASN A 12 -34.33 -39.51 15.79
C ASN A 12 -34.73 -41.00 15.65
N TYR A 13 -35.00 -41.49 14.43
CA TYR A 13 -35.05 -42.93 14.13
C TYR A 13 -34.64 -43.18 12.66
N GLY A 14 -33.41 -43.65 12.48
CA GLY A 14 -33.14 -45.01 12.02
C GLY A 14 -33.39 -45.43 10.57
N ILE A 15 -32.27 -45.64 9.87
CA ILE A 15 -31.89 -46.85 9.09
C ILE A 15 -32.34 -46.97 7.62
N VAL A 16 -31.29 -47.16 6.82
CA VAL A 16 -31.12 -47.65 5.44
C VAL A 16 -32.13 -48.70 4.93
N ASN A 17 -32.46 -48.59 3.63
CA ASN A 17 -32.49 -49.78 2.78
C ASN A 17 -32.11 -49.48 1.32
N ALA A 18 -31.47 -50.46 0.70
CA ALA A 18 -30.86 -50.46 -0.62
C ALA A 18 -31.83 -50.92 -1.72
N GLY A 19 -31.52 -50.51 -2.96
CA GLY A 19 -31.89 -51.27 -4.15
C GLY A 19 -33.08 -50.74 -4.94
N TYR A 20 -32.82 -49.80 -5.86
CA TYR A 20 -33.51 -49.78 -7.16
C TYR A 20 -32.67 -49.02 -8.18
N ALA A 21 -32.20 -49.71 -9.21
CA ALA A 21 -31.62 -49.12 -10.41
C ALA A 21 -32.67 -49.18 -11.53
N PRO A 22 -32.98 -48.06 -12.20
CA PRO A 22 -33.54 -48.10 -13.53
C PRO A 22 -32.52 -47.65 -14.59
N ALA A 23 -32.82 -48.07 -15.82
CA ALA A 23 -31.94 -48.19 -16.96
C ALA A 23 -31.44 -46.87 -17.57
N ALA A 24 -30.32 -46.99 -18.28
CA ALA A 24 -29.69 -45.96 -19.09
C ALA A 24 -30.67 -45.33 -20.10
N THR A 25 -30.86 -44.02 -19.99
CA THR A 25 -31.43 -43.17 -21.03
C THR A 25 -30.52 -41.94 -21.18
N GLY A 26 -30.28 -41.56 -22.43
CA GLY A 26 -29.16 -40.71 -22.85
C GLY A 26 -29.09 -39.35 -22.15
N ALA A 27 -27.88 -38.96 -21.76
CA ALA A 27 -27.60 -37.66 -21.19
C ALA A 27 -27.93 -36.54 -22.20
N ALA A 28 -28.88 -35.69 -21.84
CA ALA A 28 -29.00 -34.37 -22.43
C ALA A 28 -27.71 -33.59 -22.15
N ALA A 29 -27.21 -32.85 -23.15
CA ALA A 29 -26.02 -32.02 -23.03
C ALA A 29 -26.17 -31.06 -21.85
N MET A 30 -25.38 -31.28 -20.80
CA MET A 30 -25.29 -30.36 -19.67
C MET A 30 -24.74 -29.04 -20.22
N MET A 31 -25.50 -27.95 -20.10
CA MET A 31 -24.96 -26.60 -20.27
C MET A 31 -23.78 -26.46 -19.31
N ALA A 32 -22.56 -26.38 -19.86
CA ALA A 32 -21.39 -26.03 -19.09
C ALA A 32 -21.64 -24.64 -18.46
N PRO A 33 -21.36 -24.44 -17.16
CA PRO A 33 -21.34 -23.10 -16.59
C PRO A 33 -20.34 -22.24 -17.37
N PRO A 34 -20.58 -20.93 -17.54
CA PRO A 34 -19.66 -20.05 -18.24
C PRO A 34 -18.26 -20.18 -17.61
N PRO A 35 -17.18 -20.21 -18.43
CA PRO A 35 -15.83 -20.26 -17.90
C PRO A 35 -15.64 -19.06 -16.98
N GLY A 36 -15.29 -19.34 -15.73
CA GLY A 36 -15.06 -18.32 -14.71
C GLY A 36 -14.12 -17.24 -15.23
N GLU A 37 -14.39 -16.01 -14.83
CA GLU A 37 -13.57 -14.86 -15.20
C GLU A 37 -12.08 -15.16 -14.90
N PRO A 38 -11.14 -14.89 -15.82
CA PRO A 38 -9.71 -15.15 -15.60
C PRO A 38 -9.05 -14.07 -14.74
N TYR A 39 -9.81 -13.41 -13.86
CA TYR A 39 -9.27 -12.47 -12.88
C TYR A 39 -8.64 -13.25 -11.74
N GLY A 40 -7.51 -13.90 -12.04
CA GLY A 40 -6.55 -14.23 -11.00
C GLY A 40 -6.08 -12.94 -10.32
N PRO A 41 -5.78 -12.97 -9.01
CA PRO A 41 -5.26 -11.80 -8.31
C PRO A 41 -4.02 -11.25 -9.02
N SER A 42 -3.95 -9.92 -9.22
CA SER A 42 -2.76 -9.25 -9.79
C SER A 42 -1.53 -9.38 -8.88
N ALA A 43 -1.77 -9.62 -7.59
CA ALA A 43 -0.72 -9.85 -6.62
C ALA A 43 -0.14 -11.27 -6.79
N PRO A 44 1.19 -11.42 -6.76
CA PRO A 44 1.82 -12.73 -6.75
C PRO A 44 1.36 -13.55 -5.53
N PRO A 45 1.20 -14.88 -5.68
CA PRO A 45 0.81 -15.74 -4.56
C PRO A 45 1.93 -15.78 -3.52
N ALA A 46 1.58 -15.89 -2.23
CA ALA A 46 2.56 -15.93 -1.13
C ALA A 46 3.61 -17.03 -1.31
N SER A 47 3.21 -18.17 -1.89
CA SER A 47 4.08 -19.31 -2.21
C SER A 47 5.15 -19.03 -3.27
N MET A 48 5.08 -17.90 -3.97
CA MET A 48 6.10 -17.49 -4.94
C MET A 48 7.38 -16.98 -4.24
N PHE A 49 7.25 -16.46 -3.02
CA PHE A 49 8.36 -15.89 -2.27
C PHE A 49 9.05 -16.96 -1.44
N ASP A 50 10.37 -17.00 -1.52
CA ASP A 50 11.18 -17.92 -0.73
C ASP A 50 11.21 -17.48 0.75
N ASN A 51 11.26 -18.44 1.67
CA ASN A 51 11.53 -18.13 3.07
C ASN A 51 12.99 -17.67 3.19
N MET A 52 13.19 -16.36 3.38
CA MET A 52 14.51 -15.76 3.47
C MET A 52 14.91 -15.58 4.93
N PRO A 53 16.05 -16.15 5.39
CA PRO A 53 16.53 -15.99 6.76
C PRO A 53 16.71 -14.50 7.14
N GLY A 54 16.21 -14.11 8.30
CA GLY A 54 16.20 -12.72 8.78
C GLY A 54 15.10 -11.84 8.18
N TYR A 55 14.29 -12.38 7.26
CA TYR A 55 13.19 -11.71 6.58
C TYR A 55 11.91 -12.55 6.55
N GLU A 56 11.79 -13.51 7.46
CA GLU A 56 10.71 -14.52 7.49
C GLU A 56 9.31 -13.89 7.62
N GLY A 57 9.22 -12.69 8.20
CA GLY A 57 7.97 -11.95 8.35
C GLY A 57 7.45 -11.28 7.09
N THR A 58 8.27 -11.15 6.03
CA THR A 58 8.01 -10.25 4.89
C THR A 58 7.07 -10.79 3.80
N MET A 59 6.54 -12.01 3.95
CA MET A 59 5.65 -12.67 2.98
C MET A 59 4.38 -11.86 2.68
N ALA A 60 3.66 -12.17 1.59
CA ALA A 60 2.53 -11.39 1.09
C ALA A 60 1.55 -10.91 2.19
N GLY A 61 1.52 -9.58 2.42
CA GLY A 61 0.74 -8.93 3.49
C GLY A 61 1.50 -8.67 4.80
N GLY A 62 2.77 -9.05 4.88
CA GLY A 62 3.64 -9.03 6.07
C GLY A 62 4.83 -8.06 6.00
N GLY A 63 4.73 -6.97 5.25
CA GLY A 63 5.75 -5.91 5.29
C GLY A 63 5.61 -5.05 6.55
N GLY A 64 6.26 -5.44 7.64
CA GLY A 64 6.19 -4.75 8.94
C GLY A 64 7.27 -3.70 9.14
N PHE A 65 7.01 -2.77 10.08
CA PHE A 65 8.04 -1.90 10.64
C PHE A 65 9.15 -2.74 11.29
N LEU A 66 10.40 -2.45 10.95
CA LEU A 66 11.57 -3.12 11.51
C LEU A 66 12.22 -2.20 12.55
N PRO A 67 12.07 -2.49 13.85
CA PRO A 67 12.65 -1.64 14.88
C PRO A 67 14.18 -1.65 14.81
N PRO A 68 14.84 -0.52 15.12
CA PRO A 68 16.30 -0.49 15.24
C PRO A 68 16.76 -1.44 16.35
N PRO A 69 18.00 -1.98 16.25
CA PRO A 69 18.55 -2.82 17.29
C PRO A 69 18.61 -2.04 18.61
N MET A 70 18.28 -2.73 19.70
CA MET A 70 18.39 -2.15 21.04
C MET A 70 19.84 -1.75 21.32
N PRO A 71 20.10 -0.54 21.84
CA PRO A 71 21.45 -0.13 22.22
C PRO A 71 22.05 -1.12 23.22
N ALA A 72 23.25 -1.62 22.93
CA ALA A 72 23.96 -2.55 23.82
C ALA A 72 24.38 -1.91 25.16
N PHE A 73 24.44 -0.58 25.20
CA PHE A 73 24.79 0.20 26.37
C PHE A 73 23.74 1.29 26.62
N PRO A 74 23.50 1.67 27.88
CA PRO A 74 22.66 2.81 28.20
C PRO A 74 23.13 4.05 27.44
N ALA A 75 22.18 4.84 26.93
CA ALA A 75 22.50 6.12 26.34
C ALA A 75 23.34 6.94 27.35
N PRO A 76 24.46 7.55 26.93
CA PRO A 76 25.22 8.44 27.80
C PRO A 76 24.28 9.48 28.41
N GLN A 77 24.40 9.71 29.72
CA GLN A 77 23.63 10.79 30.34
C GLN A 77 24.02 12.11 29.66
N PRO A 78 23.03 12.97 29.34
CA PRO A 78 23.33 14.29 28.82
C PRO A 78 24.30 14.98 29.78
N MET A 79 25.47 15.36 29.28
CA MET A 79 26.36 16.21 30.06
C MET A 79 25.61 17.52 30.34
N PRO A 80 25.75 18.11 31.55
CA PRO A 80 25.28 19.46 31.79
C PRO A 80 25.80 20.33 30.64
N GLY A 81 24.87 20.94 29.90
CA GLY A 81 25.24 21.85 28.81
C GLY A 81 26.15 22.96 29.35
N PRO A 82 26.94 23.61 28.48
CA PRO A 82 27.75 24.75 28.90
C PRO A 82 26.88 25.74 29.69
N GLU A 83 27.45 26.28 30.76
CA GLU A 83 26.82 27.32 31.58
C GLU A 83 26.26 28.38 30.64
N GLN A 84 24.98 28.72 30.82
CA GLN A 84 24.30 29.63 29.89
C GLN A 84 25.16 30.91 29.77
N PRO A 85 25.37 31.43 28.55
CA PRO A 85 26.07 32.70 28.37
C PRO A 85 25.51 33.73 29.34
N HIS A 86 26.36 34.57 29.91
CA HIS A 86 25.88 35.72 30.66
C HIS A 86 25.17 36.66 29.67
N TRP A 87 23.87 36.43 29.48
CA TRP A 87 23.05 37.15 28.52
C TRP A 87 22.82 38.56 29.06
N ASN A 88 23.35 39.56 28.35
CA ASN A 88 22.97 40.94 28.59
C ASN A 88 21.58 41.14 27.97
N ILE A 89 20.55 41.26 28.82
CA ILE A 89 19.18 41.48 28.35
C ILE A 89 19.09 42.96 27.94
N PRO A 90 18.94 43.28 26.64
CA PRO A 90 18.79 44.66 26.23
C PRO A 90 17.46 45.18 26.77
N SER A 91 17.53 46.17 27.66
CA SER A 91 16.37 46.93 28.07
C SER A 91 15.98 47.91 26.96
N ILE A 92 14.69 48.03 26.71
CA ILE A 92 14.16 49.10 25.87
C ILE A 92 13.96 50.36 26.71
N SER A 93 14.01 51.52 26.07
CA SER A 93 13.67 52.79 26.74
C SER A 93 12.18 52.86 27.07
N GLU A 94 11.83 53.68 28.05
CA GLU A 94 10.43 53.93 28.41
C GLU A 94 9.61 54.44 27.21
N ASP A 95 10.18 55.36 26.43
CA ASP A 95 9.54 55.91 25.23
C ASP A 95 9.24 54.81 24.21
N THR A 96 10.20 53.92 23.97
CA THR A 96 10.00 52.77 23.06
C THR A 96 8.92 51.81 23.57
N ALA A 97 8.90 51.52 24.87
CA ALA A 97 7.88 50.65 25.48
C ALA A 97 6.48 51.28 25.35
N ARG A 98 6.39 52.60 25.57
CA ARG A 98 5.16 53.38 25.46
C ARG A 98 4.63 53.40 24.03
N GLU A 99 5.48 53.70 23.06
CA GLU A 99 5.12 53.67 21.64
C GLU A 99 4.61 52.30 21.21
N ALA A 100 5.32 51.22 21.60
CA ALA A 100 4.89 49.85 21.33
C ALA A 100 3.54 49.52 21.96
N PHE A 101 3.28 49.99 23.19
CA PHE A 101 2.00 49.78 23.87
C PHE A 101 0.86 50.56 23.21
N VAL A 102 1.11 51.80 22.78
CA VAL A 102 0.15 52.62 22.03
C VAL A 102 -0.18 51.97 20.68
N LEU A 103 0.83 51.46 19.96
CA LEU A 103 0.65 50.74 18.70
C LEU A 103 -0.20 49.48 18.91
N TYR A 104 0.11 48.69 19.94
CA TYR A 104 -0.67 47.51 20.30
C TYR A 104 -2.14 47.86 20.62
N ALA A 105 -2.38 48.87 21.46
CA ALA A 105 -3.73 49.30 21.82
C ALA A 105 -4.51 49.79 20.60
N SER A 106 -3.87 50.59 19.72
CA SER A 106 -4.49 51.10 18.49
C SER A 106 -4.82 50.00 17.47
N SER A 107 -4.13 48.85 17.53
CA SER A 107 -4.39 47.70 16.65
C SER A 107 -5.66 46.91 17.01
N LYS A 108 -6.24 47.15 18.19
CA LYS A 108 -7.43 46.43 18.68
C LYS A 108 -8.66 47.34 18.54
N CYS A 109 -9.74 46.81 17.96
CA CYS A 109 -10.97 47.54 17.61
C CYS A 109 -11.59 48.41 18.71
N CYS A 110 -11.30 48.05 19.96
CA CYS A 110 -12.13 48.37 21.10
C CYS A 110 -11.26 48.79 22.30
N TYR A 111 -9.96 48.96 22.09
CA TYR A 111 -9.04 49.50 23.10
C TYR A 111 -8.88 51.00 22.84
N SER A 112 -9.02 51.80 23.88
CA SER A 112 -8.58 53.20 23.82
C SER A 112 -7.06 53.22 23.96
N PRO A 113 -6.33 53.98 23.12
CA PRO A 113 -4.89 54.19 23.32
C PRO A 113 -4.61 55.21 24.43
N ALA A 114 -5.61 55.93 24.96
CA ALA A 114 -5.42 56.97 25.97
C ALA A 114 -4.72 56.45 27.24
N PRO A 115 -5.09 55.28 27.83
CA PRO A 115 -4.37 54.74 28.97
C PRO A 115 -2.89 54.44 28.69
N ALA A 116 -2.52 54.02 27.46
CA ALA A 116 -1.13 53.75 27.11
C ALA A 116 -0.32 55.05 26.91
N LYS A 117 -0.95 56.15 26.51
CA LYS A 117 -0.32 57.47 26.36
C LYS A 117 -0.13 58.16 27.71
N ASP A 118 -1.18 58.15 28.53
CA ASP A 118 -1.28 58.99 29.72
C ASP A 118 -0.84 58.28 31.01
N CYS A 119 -0.56 56.97 30.97
CA CYS A 119 -0.11 56.25 32.16
C CYS A 119 1.33 56.64 32.57
N VAL A 120 1.55 56.62 33.88
CA VAL A 120 2.89 56.71 34.46
C VAL A 120 3.45 55.30 34.58
N ILE A 121 4.59 55.03 33.95
CA ILE A 121 5.28 53.74 34.06
C ILE A 121 6.06 53.76 35.37
N THR A 122 5.65 52.93 36.33
CA THR A 122 6.25 52.90 37.68
C THR A 122 7.47 51.99 37.77
N GLY A 123 7.67 51.10 36.80
CA GLY A 123 8.79 50.17 36.74
C GLY A 123 8.84 49.44 35.40
N MET A 124 10.06 49.12 34.96
CA MET A 124 10.31 48.36 33.74
C MET A 124 11.21 47.17 34.08
N GLU A 125 10.68 45.97 33.90
CA GLU A 125 11.41 44.72 34.09
C GLU A 125 11.52 44.00 32.75
N ALA A 126 12.75 43.70 32.34
CA ALA A 126 13.00 42.96 31.11
C ALA A 126 12.99 41.46 31.42
N PHE A 127 12.15 40.70 30.69
CA PHE A 127 12.05 39.26 30.79
C PHE A 127 12.52 38.58 29.51
N ASN A 128 13.23 37.47 29.65
CA ASN A 128 13.57 36.60 28.53
C ASN A 128 12.36 35.77 28.15
N THR A 129 11.93 35.87 26.89
CA THR A 129 10.95 34.93 26.30
C THR A 129 11.69 34.00 25.36
N TYR A 130 11.64 32.70 25.64
CA TYR A 130 12.25 31.68 24.78
C TYR A 130 11.20 31.15 23.81
N ARG A 131 11.49 31.22 22.51
CA ARG A 131 10.75 30.51 21.48
C ARG A 131 11.64 29.39 20.95
N TYR A 132 11.36 28.17 21.35
CA TYR A 132 12.03 26.98 20.81
C TYR A 132 11.16 26.31 19.76
N THR A 133 11.81 25.74 18.75
CA THR A 133 11.17 24.84 17.79
C THR A 133 11.84 23.49 17.96
N LEU A 134 11.05 22.47 18.27
CA LEU A 134 11.52 21.10 18.34
C LEU A 134 11.28 20.46 16.98
N GLU A 135 12.35 20.10 16.29
CA GLU A 135 12.28 19.31 15.06
C GLU A 135 12.82 17.91 15.36
N THR A 136 12.04 16.89 15.02
CA THR A 136 12.43 15.50 15.20
C THR A 136 12.83 14.92 13.86
N PHE A 137 14.02 14.32 13.81
CA PHE A 137 14.53 13.63 12.62
C PHE A 137 14.61 12.13 12.94
N THR A 138 13.74 11.32 12.30
CA THR A 138 13.63 9.88 12.55
C THR A 138 13.77 9.08 11.27
N GLU A 139 14.40 7.92 11.37
CA GLU A 139 14.45 6.91 10.30
C GLU A 139 13.53 5.73 10.64
N SER A 140 12.76 5.26 9.67
CA SER A 140 11.99 4.03 9.76
C SER A 140 12.35 3.11 8.60
N ARG A 141 12.54 1.81 8.87
CA ARG A 141 12.79 0.80 7.84
C ARG A 141 11.63 -0.20 7.78
N SER A 142 11.28 -0.60 6.57
CA SER A 142 10.29 -1.63 6.27
C SER A 142 10.79 -2.45 5.09
N THR A 143 10.44 -3.74 5.06
CA THR A 143 10.82 -4.62 3.96
C THR A 143 9.60 -5.15 3.24
N GLU A 144 9.67 -5.21 1.91
CA GLU A 144 8.66 -5.79 1.05
C GLU A 144 9.32 -6.59 -0.08
N TRP A 145 8.65 -7.63 -0.55
CA TRP A 145 9.09 -8.34 -1.76
C TRP A 145 8.76 -7.53 -3.01
N SER A 146 9.75 -7.40 -3.89
CA SER A 146 9.59 -6.80 -5.22
C SER A 146 9.94 -7.82 -6.30
N HIS A 147 9.34 -7.68 -7.47
CA HIS A 147 9.59 -8.54 -8.63
C HIS A 147 9.80 -7.69 -9.88
N GLU A 148 10.74 -8.09 -10.71
CA GLU A 148 11.05 -7.43 -11.98
C GLU A 148 11.29 -8.47 -13.08
N PRO A 149 11.08 -8.12 -14.37
CA PRO A 149 11.43 -9.00 -15.48
C PRO A 149 12.92 -9.37 -15.47
N TYR A 150 13.21 -10.65 -15.67
CA TYR A 150 14.59 -11.12 -15.72
C TYR A 150 15.25 -10.74 -17.05
N ASN A 151 16.29 -9.90 -16.99
CA ASN A 151 17.03 -9.41 -18.16
C ASN A 151 18.46 -9.97 -18.25
N GLY A 152 18.73 -11.14 -17.67
CA GLY A 152 20.09 -11.72 -17.62
C GLY A 152 20.96 -11.18 -16.48
N GLN A 153 20.36 -10.55 -15.48
CA GLN A 153 21.08 -10.09 -14.29
C GLN A 153 21.63 -11.29 -13.48
N PRO A 154 22.70 -11.10 -12.68
CA PRO A 154 23.15 -12.14 -11.76
C PRO A 154 22.10 -12.35 -10.66
N VAL A 155 21.94 -13.61 -10.27
CA VAL A 155 21.02 -14.04 -9.20
C VAL A 155 21.89 -14.45 -8.02
N ASP A 156 21.75 -13.74 -6.91
CA ASP A 156 22.65 -13.79 -5.76
C ASP A 156 22.00 -14.39 -4.50
N ALA A 157 20.78 -14.93 -4.60
CA ALA A 157 20.15 -15.60 -3.46
C ALA A 157 21.07 -16.66 -2.85
N PHE A 158 21.25 -16.58 -1.53
CA PHE A 158 22.01 -17.53 -0.72
C PHE A 158 23.52 -17.63 -1.02
N THR A 159 24.10 -16.72 -1.84
CA THR A 159 25.56 -16.70 -1.98
C THR A 159 26.27 -16.34 -0.67
N GLN A 160 25.60 -15.55 0.17
CA GLN A 160 25.97 -15.23 1.55
C GLN A 160 24.69 -15.07 2.39
N PRO A 161 24.79 -15.12 3.74
CA PRO A 161 23.68 -14.73 4.60
C PRO A 161 23.22 -13.29 4.30
N PRO A 162 21.93 -13.05 4.06
CA PRO A 162 21.41 -11.69 3.88
C PRO A 162 21.69 -10.83 5.12
N PRO A 163 22.15 -9.58 4.95
CA PRO A 163 22.34 -8.67 6.07
C PRO A 163 21.00 -8.30 6.72
N GLY A 164 21.00 -7.97 8.02
CA GLY A 164 19.83 -7.42 8.69
C GLY A 164 19.44 -6.07 8.10
N ALA A 165 18.16 -5.70 8.20
CA ALA A 165 17.66 -4.47 7.55
C ALA A 165 18.38 -3.19 8.01
N TRP A 166 18.90 -3.16 9.24
CA TRP A 166 19.68 -2.05 9.80
C TRP A 166 21.18 -2.10 9.47
N ASP A 167 21.69 -3.25 9.02
CA ASP A 167 23.08 -3.43 8.58
C ASP A 167 23.28 -2.98 7.12
N ILE A 168 22.18 -2.77 6.38
CA ILE A 168 22.22 -2.27 5.02
C ILE A 168 22.54 -0.76 5.04
N PRO A 169 23.58 -0.31 4.33
CA PRO A 169 23.91 1.11 4.30
C PRO A 169 22.86 1.90 3.53
N SER A 170 22.24 2.88 4.19
CA SER A 170 21.38 3.88 3.56
C SER A 170 22.19 5.14 3.21
N LYS A 171 21.76 5.87 2.18
CA LYS A 171 22.38 7.16 1.87
C LYS A 171 21.95 8.15 2.95
N ILE A 172 22.91 8.89 3.52
CA ILE A 172 22.64 9.92 4.51
C ILE A 172 21.71 10.98 3.86
N PRO A 173 20.49 11.19 4.39
CA PRO A 173 19.58 12.20 3.86
C PRO A 173 19.97 13.60 4.35
N THR A 174 19.36 14.62 3.75
CA THR A 174 19.47 15.99 4.25
C THR A 174 18.74 16.09 5.60
N PHE A 175 19.41 16.63 6.62
CA PHE A 175 18.80 16.81 7.93
C PHE A 175 17.54 17.66 7.86
N PHE A 176 16.49 17.23 8.59
CA PHE A 176 15.18 17.88 8.66
C PHE A 176 14.45 18.01 7.31
N ALA A 177 14.83 17.20 6.32
CA ALA A 177 14.10 17.06 5.06
C ALA A 177 13.50 15.65 4.95
N GLU A 178 12.27 15.56 4.45
CA GLU A 178 11.64 14.26 4.19
C GLU A 178 12.37 13.55 3.04
N GLY A 179 12.60 12.24 3.22
CA GLY A 179 13.25 11.41 2.22
C GLY A 179 12.80 9.96 2.31
N LYS A 180 12.67 9.31 1.15
CA LYS A 180 12.40 7.87 1.03
C LYS A 180 13.44 7.23 0.13
N GLN A 181 13.95 6.08 0.55
CA GLN A 181 14.91 5.28 -0.23
C GLN A 181 14.40 3.85 -0.33
N GLN A 182 14.55 3.26 -1.51
CA GLN A 182 14.32 1.84 -1.74
C GLN A 182 15.67 1.20 -2.01
N ILE A 183 16.03 0.22 -1.20
CA ILE A 183 17.34 -0.44 -1.26
C ILE A 183 17.06 -1.93 -1.41
N LYS A 184 17.64 -2.54 -2.44
CA LYS A 184 17.58 -3.98 -2.65
C LYS A 184 18.38 -4.67 -1.54
N VAL A 185 17.77 -5.62 -0.85
CA VAL A 185 18.46 -6.43 0.15
C VAL A 185 19.47 -7.35 -0.57
N PRO A 186 20.77 -7.26 -0.30
CA PRO A 186 21.77 -8.13 -0.91
C PRO A 186 21.50 -9.61 -0.65
N TYR A 187 21.84 -10.47 -1.61
CA TYR A 187 21.77 -11.93 -1.47
C TYR A 187 20.37 -12.51 -1.28
N THR A 188 19.34 -11.79 -1.74
CA THR A 188 17.93 -12.22 -1.67
C THR A 188 17.27 -12.35 -3.04
N SER A 189 17.98 -12.10 -4.14
CA SER A 189 17.40 -12.18 -5.48
C SER A 189 17.19 -13.63 -5.91
N SER A 190 15.96 -14.03 -6.20
CA SER A 190 15.67 -15.32 -6.82
C SER A 190 14.89 -15.17 -8.13
N MET A 191 15.04 -16.16 -9.02
CA MET A 191 14.25 -16.24 -10.24
C MET A 191 13.10 -17.21 -10.06
N LYS A 192 11.90 -16.75 -10.40
CA LYS A 192 10.66 -17.54 -10.38
C LYS A 192 9.95 -17.40 -11.72
N ALA A 193 9.16 -18.42 -12.06
CA ALA A 193 8.24 -18.30 -13.18
C ALA A 193 7.30 -17.11 -12.93
N CYS A 194 7.10 -16.28 -13.95
CA CYS A 194 6.23 -15.11 -13.86
C CYS A 194 4.83 -15.52 -13.40
N HIS A 195 4.32 -15.00 -12.28
CA HIS A 195 2.97 -15.33 -11.78
C HIS A 195 1.87 -14.95 -12.75
N ASN A 196 2.16 -13.99 -13.63
CA ASN A 196 1.26 -13.55 -14.66
C ASN A 196 1.14 -14.57 -15.80
N CYS A 197 2.20 -14.87 -16.55
CA CYS A 197 2.14 -15.82 -17.67
C CYS A 197 2.50 -17.26 -17.30
N LEU A 198 2.75 -17.56 -16.03
CA LEU A 198 3.21 -18.86 -15.55
C LEU A 198 4.48 -19.35 -16.28
N GLY A 199 5.34 -18.40 -16.69
CA GLY A 199 6.57 -18.68 -17.46
C GLY A 199 6.36 -18.91 -18.96
N ILE A 200 5.14 -18.79 -19.49
CA ILE A 200 4.81 -19.05 -20.90
C ILE A 200 5.24 -17.89 -21.83
N GLY A 201 5.45 -16.68 -21.28
CA GLY A 201 5.82 -15.48 -22.04
C GLY A 201 4.66 -14.83 -22.82
N HIS A 202 3.45 -15.39 -22.73
CA HIS A 202 2.24 -14.80 -23.27
C HIS A 202 1.01 -15.23 -22.45
N LYS A 203 -0.10 -14.51 -22.63
CA LYS A 203 -1.42 -14.79 -22.04
C LYS A 203 -2.46 -14.94 -23.13
N PRO A 204 -3.55 -15.69 -22.92
CA PRO A 204 -4.69 -15.66 -23.84
C PRO A 204 -5.25 -14.23 -23.92
N CYS A 205 -5.66 -13.81 -25.11
CA CYS A 205 -6.38 -12.56 -25.31
C CYS A 205 -7.66 -12.56 -24.47
N LYS A 206 -7.93 -11.45 -23.77
CA LYS A 206 -9.10 -11.30 -22.90
C LYS A 206 -10.42 -11.41 -23.66
N ASP A 207 -10.44 -10.91 -24.91
CA ASP A 207 -11.67 -10.81 -25.68
C ASP A 207 -12.04 -12.10 -26.41
N CYS A 208 -11.04 -12.87 -26.85
CA CYS A 208 -11.26 -14.09 -27.62
C CYS A 208 -10.79 -15.35 -26.90
N THR A 209 -10.36 -15.23 -25.64
CA THR A 209 -9.93 -16.33 -24.77
C THR A 209 -8.95 -17.30 -25.43
N GLY A 210 -7.97 -16.79 -26.18
CA GLY A 210 -7.01 -17.66 -26.89
C GLY A 210 -7.43 -18.09 -28.30
N ALA A 211 -8.71 -17.99 -28.67
CA ALA A 211 -9.24 -18.57 -29.91
C ALA A 211 -8.88 -17.78 -31.19
N GLY A 212 -8.39 -16.54 -31.07
CA GLY A 212 -8.09 -15.65 -32.20
C GLY A 212 -9.33 -15.18 -32.97
N ASN A 213 -10.53 -15.48 -32.48
CA ASN A 213 -11.80 -14.99 -33.01
C ASN A 213 -12.88 -14.99 -31.92
N LYS A 214 -13.88 -14.12 -32.07
CA LYS A 214 -15.09 -14.14 -31.23
C LYS A 214 -16.34 -14.24 -32.09
N VAL A 215 -17.43 -14.70 -31.48
CA VAL A 215 -18.75 -14.72 -32.14
C VAL A 215 -19.11 -13.29 -32.52
N CYS A 216 -19.53 -13.09 -33.76
CA CYS A 216 -19.92 -11.78 -34.24
C CYS A 216 -21.16 -11.32 -33.48
N TRP A 217 -21.03 -10.21 -32.75
CA TRP A 217 -22.10 -9.68 -31.90
C TRP A 217 -23.31 -9.20 -32.71
N VAL A 218 -23.08 -8.84 -33.98
CA VAL A 218 -24.11 -8.33 -34.89
C VAL A 218 -25.04 -9.43 -35.40
N CYS A 219 -24.52 -10.63 -35.65
CA CYS A 219 -25.30 -11.75 -36.20
C CYS A 219 -25.34 -12.97 -35.28
N ASN A 220 -24.85 -12.87 -34.05
CA ASN A 220 -24.82 -13.96 -33.06
C ASN A 220 -24.29 -15.29 -33.63
N GLY A 221 -23.30 -15.24 -34.51
CA GLY A 221 -22.71 -16.46 -35.09
C GLY A 221 -23.37 -17.00 -36.36
N CYS A 222 -24.57 -16.55 -36.75
CA CYS A 222 -25.28 -17.16 -37.88
C CYS A 222 -24.74 -16.74 -39.25
N GLY A 223 -24.01 -15.63 -39.35
CA GLY A 223 -23.46 -15.10 -40.60
C GLY A 223 -24.45 -14.29 -41.44
N TYR A 224 -25.72 -14.19 -41.03
CA TYR A 224 -26.78 -13.48 -41.75
C TYR A 224 -27.49 -12.45 -40.86
N ARG A 225 -28.13 -11.45 -41.48
CA ARG A 225 -29.07 -10.52 -40.83
C ARG A 225 -30.51 -10.89 -41.19
N HIS A 226 -31.47 -10.14 -40.64
CA HIS A 226 -32.89 -10.35 -40.91
C HIS A 226 -33.14 -10.34 -42.43
N GLY A 227 -33.79 -11.36 -42.98
CA GLY A 227 -34.05 -11.48 -44.42
C GLY A 227 -32.97 -12.19 -45.25
N ASN A 228 -32.11 -13.03 -44.65
CA ASN A 228 -31.03 -13.79 -45.34
C ASN A 228 -29.92 -12.93 -45.97
N GLU A 229 -29.84 -11.64 -45.66
CA GLU A 229 -28.74 -10.79 -46.10
C GLU A 229 -27.44 -11.16 -45.38
N GLN A 230 -26.34 -11.29 -46.12
CA GLN A 230 -25.04 -11.64 -45.55
C GLN A 230 -24.58 -10.56 -44.56
N CYS A 231 -24.12 -10.98 -43.37
CA CYS A 231 -23.65 -10.03 -42.36
C CYS A 231 -22.35 -9.35 -42.84
N HIS A 232 -22.42 -8.07 -43.17
CA HIS A 232 -21.26 -7.29 -43.61
C HIS A 232 -20.18 -7.13 -42.51
N HIS A 233 -20.57 -7.16 -41.22
CA HIS A 233 -19.64 -6.98 -40.09
C HIS A 233 -18.61 -8.11 -39.98
N CYS A 234 -19.03 -9.36 -40.20
CA CYS A 234 -18.15 -10.52 -40.21
C CYS A 234 -17.89 -11.10 -41.61
N SER A 235 -18.43 -10.45 -42.65
CA SER A 235 -18.44 -10.93 -44.04
C SER A 235 -19.04 -12.33 -44.19
N GLY A 236 -20.15 -12.60 -43.50
CA GLY A 236 -20.84 -13.90 -43.55
C GLY A 236 -20.20 -15.04 -42.75
N ARG A 237 -19.05 -14.80 -42.08
CA ARG A 237 -18.35 -15.86 -41.33
C ARG A 237 -18.97 -16.20 -39.98
N GLY A 238 -19.88 -15.36 -39.49
CA GLY A 238 -20.43 -15.48 -38.14
C GLY A 238 -19.45 -15.12 -37.01
N ARG A 239 -18.17 -14.89 -37.31
CA ARG A 239 -17.12 -14.59 -36.34
C ARG A 239 -16.22 -13.44 -36.78
N GLU A 240 -15.75 -12.68 -35.80
CA GLU A 240 -14.78 -11.59 -35.97
C GLU A 240 -13.40 -12.11 -35.63
N LYS A 241 -12.41 -11.85 -36.48
CA LYS A 241 -11.02 -12.25 -36.25
C LYS A 241 -10.33 -11.22 -35.36
N TYR A 242 -9.56 -11.70 -34.39
CA TYR A 242 -8.57 -10.91 -33.68
C TYR A 242 -7.20 -11.18 -34.31
N ALA A 243 -6.37 -10.14 -34.46
CA ALA A 243 -5.06 -10.27 -35.08
C ALA A 243 -4.15 -11.25 -34.32
N LEU A 244 -4.30 -11.33 -32.99
CA LEU A 244 -3.61 -12.29 -32.14
C LEU A 244 -4.59 -12.87 -31.11
N GLY A 245 -4.62 -14.19 -31.00
CA GLY A 245 -5.33 -14.90 -29.93
C GLY A 245 -4.61 -14.80 -28.58
N ILE A 246 -3.38 -14.30 -28.58
CA ILE A 246 -2.49 -14.22 -27.42
C ILE A 246 -1.92 -12.80 -27.28
N ILE A 247 -1.54 -12.44 -26.06
CA ILE A 247 -0.90 -11.19 -25.68
C ILE A 247 0.48 -11.56 -25.14
N PHE A 248 1.55 -11.14 -25.80
CA PHE A 248 2.91 -11.33 -25.32
C PHE A 248 3.19 -10.42 -24.11
N ILE A 249 3.96 -10.92 -23.15
CA ILE A 249 4.39 -10.17 -21.95
C ILE A 249 5.86 -9.79 -22.09
#